data_AF-A0A8H7NTI5-F1
#
_entry.id   AF-A0A8H7NTI5-F1
#
_cell.length_a   1.000
_cell.length_b   1.000
_cell.length_c   1.000
_cell.angle_alpha   90.00
_cell.angle_beta   90.00
_cell.angle_gamma   90.00
#
_symmetry.space_group_name_H-M   'P 1'
#
loop_
_entity.id
_entity.type
_entity.pdbx_description
1 polymer ?
#
loop_
_entity_poly.entity_id
_entity_poly.type
_entity_poly.pdbx_seq_one_letter_code
_entity_poly.pdbx_strand_id
1 'polypeptide(L)'
;MPRRIPFSPKKKRDQILGKRAQKRGDTELAPDPHDPGRARKGTKKSVRTAGSSRRLQSSFVKLPTPFLEHTRVLASTLPLGRPISTDAAVLQEHWDPLEGAPPLTCPKRPRWRYDMSKKELDANEQSLFGRWLTQTDDIVDRWCNPVAPASDAPDPSAPAPEAKMPHAPTSFERNLEVWRQLCVPLPFFQRME
;
A
#
# COMPACT_ATOMS: atom_id res chain seq x y z
N MET A 1 -32.88 -6.26 -35.92
CA MET A 1 -32.50 -5.29 -34.87
C MET A 1 -33.58 -5.29 -33.78
N PRO A 2 -33.38 -5.93 -32.62
CA PRO A 2 -34.40 -5.94 -31.56
C PRO A 2 -34.54 -4.55 -30.94
N ARG A 3 -35.79 -4.05 -30.82
CA ARG A 3 -36.06 -2.70 -30.30
C ARG A 3 -35.80 -2.63 -28.79
N ARG A 4 -35.14 -1.55 -28.35
CA ARG A 4 -34.89 -1.28 -26.94
C ARG A 4 -36.21 -0.98 -26.22
N ILE A 5 -36.59 -1.82 -25.27
CA ILE A 5 -37.81 -1.63 -24.48
C ILE A 5 -37.56 -0.51 -23.46
N PRO A 6 -38.41 0.53 -23.41
CA PRO A 6 -38.26 1.61 -22.44
C PRO A 6 -38.49 1.11 -21.01
N PHE A 7 -37.79 1.72 -20.07
CA PHE A 7 -37.86 1.37 -18.66
C PHE A 7 -39.22 1.77 -18.07
N SER A 8 -39.99 0.79 -17.61
CA SER A 8 -41.30 1.01 -16.97
C SER A 8 -41.19 0.89 -15.45
N PRO A 9 -41.55 1.94 -14.68
CA PRO A 9 -41.56 1.90 -13.21
C PRO A 9 -42.47 0.82 -12.64
N LYS A 10 -43.61 0.55 -13.29
CA LYS A 10 -44.57 -0.49 -12.88
C LYS A 10 -43.93 -1.88 -12.92
N LYS A 11 -43.28 -2.21 -14.04
CA LYS A 11 -42.57 -3.49 -14.21
C LYS A 11 -41.44 -3.69 -13.19
N LYS A 12 -40.74 -2.61 -12.82
CA LYS A 12 -39.71 -2.67 -11.76
C LYS A 12 -40.33 -2.93 -10.38
N ARG A 13 -41.47 -2.30 -10.07
CA ARG A 13 -42.20 -2.53 -8.81
C ARG A 13 -42.66 -3.98 -8.71
N ASP A 14 -43.25 -4.52 -9.77
CA ASP A 14 -43.71 -5.93 -9.81
C ASP A 14 -42.56 -6.91 -9.66
N GLN A 15 -41.41 -6.63 -10.30
CA GLN A 15 -40.20 -7.45 -10.12
C GLN A 15 -39.67 -7.41 -8.69
N ILE A 16 -39.72 -6.25 -8.01
CA ILE A 16 -39.30 -6.13 -6.61
C ILE A 16 -40.26 -6.88 -5.69
N LEU A 17 -41.58 -6.78 -5.94
CA LEU A 17 -42.60 -7.50 -5.18
C LEU A 17 -42.46 -9.02 -5.35
N GLY A 18 -42.29 -9.51 -6.59
CA GLY A 18 -42.05 -10.93 -6.86
C GLY A 18 -40.81 -11.46 -6.15
N LYS A 19 -39.68 -10.74 -6.20
CA LYS A 19 -38.46 -11.12 -5.46
C LYS A 19 -38.65 -11.12 -3.94
N ARG A 20 -39.54 -10.30 -3.39
CA ARG A 20 -39.84 -10.26 -1.95
C ARG A 20 -40.76 -11.40 -1.54
N ALA A 21 -41.80 -11.69 -2.33
CA ALA A 21 -42.69 -12.84 -2.12
C ALA A 21 -41.89 -14.15 -2.19
N GLN A 22 -41.00 -14.29 -3.18
CA GLN A 22 -40.12 -15.46 -3.32
C GLN A 22 -39.16 -15.64 -2.14
N LYS A 23 -38.69 -14.54 -1.54
CA LYS A 23 -37.87 -14.60 -0.30
C LYS A 23 -38.69 -14.92 0.95
N ARG A 24 -39.99 -14.60 0.95
CA ARG A 24 -40.91 -14.90 2.06
C ARG A 24 -41.51 -16.31 1.97
N GLY A 25 -41.34 -16.99 0.83
CA GLY A 25 -41.88 -18.33 0.60
C GLY A 25 -43.35 -18.33 0.16
N ASP A 26 -43.91 -17.17 -0.17
CA ASP A 26 -45.34 -17.02 -0.52
C ASP A 26 -45.69 -17.52 -1.94
N THR A 27 -44.72 -18.02 -2.70
CA THR A 27 -44.95 -18.53 -4.07
C THR A 27 -44.16 -19.81 -4.30
N GLU A 28 -44.85 -20.89 -4.70
CA GLU A 28 -44.26 -22.18 -5.03
C GLU A 28 -43.38 -22.06 -6.30
N LEU A 29 -42.27 -22.80 -6.31
CA LEU A 29 -41.30 -22.79 -7.39
C LEU A 29 -41.94 -23.30 -8.69
N ALA A 30 -42.08 -22.42 -9.68
CA ALA A 30 -42.04 -22.89 -11.07
C ALA A 30 -40.61 -23.39 -11.35
N PRO A 31 -40.41 -24.65 -11.77
CA PRO A 31 -39.09 -25.13 -12.15
C PRO A 31 -38.65 -24.40 -13.42
N ASP A 32 -37.56 -23.64 -13.32
CA ASP A 32 -36.95 -22.98 -14.48
C ASP A 32 -36.52 -24.04 -15.52
N PRO A 33 -36.91 -23.91 -16.80
CA PRO A 33 -36.35 -24.74 -17.86
C PRO A 33 -34.89 -24.34 -18.09
N HIS A 34 -33.99 -25.16 -17.53
CA HIS A 34 -32.62 -25.42 -17.97
C HIS A 34 -31.89 -24.27 -18.71
N ASP A 35 -31.18 -23.42 -17.96
CA ASP A 35 -30.22 -22.46 -18.52
C ASP A 35 -28.79 -22.97 -18.25
N PRO A 36 -28.11 -23.63 -19.21
CA PRO A 36 -26.76 -24.13 -19.03
C PRO A 36 -25.78 -22.97 -19.15
N GLY A 37 -25.57 -22.21 -18.07
CA GLY A 37 -24.66 -21.07 -18.17
C GLY A 37 -24.29 -20.31 -16.91
N ARG A 38 -24.75 -20.69 -15.72
CA ARG A 38 -24.45 -19.92 -14.50
C ARG A 38 -23.28 -20.49 -13.71
N ALA A 39 -22.11 -20.45 -14.35
CA ALA A 39 -20.83 -20.47 -13.63
C ALA A 39 -20.91 -19.44 -12.50
N ARG A 40 -20.64 -19.89 -11.27
CA ARG A 40 -20.54 -19.04 -10.07
C ARG A 40 -19.51 -17.94 -10.36
N LYS A 41 -20.00 -16.76 -10.74
CA LYS A 41 -19.14 -15.60 -10.98
C LYS A 41 -18.58 -15.21 -9.63
N GLY A 42 -17.33 -15.62 -9.43
CA GLY A 42 -16.55 -15.33 -8.24
C GLY A 42 -16.62 -13.86 -7.90
N THR A 43 -16.58 -13.63 -6.59
CA THR A 43 -16.20 -12.38 -5.92
C THR A 43 -15.41 -11.50 -6.87
N LYS A 44 -15.99 -10.37 -7.29
CA LYS A 44 -15.28 -9.37 -8.07
C LYS A 44 -14.09 -8.91 -7.23
N LYS A 45 -12.92 -9.52 -7.45
CA LYS A 45 -11.64 -8.98 -7.01
C LYS A 45 -11.51 -7.62 -7.71
N SER A 46 -11.87 -6.60 -6.95
CA SER A 46 -11.35 -5.24 -6.98
C SER A 46 -10.43 -4.93 -8.16
N VAL A 47 -11.02 -4.48 -9.27
CA VAL A 47 -10.33 -3.63 -10.26
C VAL A 47 -10.27 -2.19 -9.71
N ARG A 48 -10.05 -2.00 -8.40
CA ARG A 48 -9.92 -0.66 -7.80
C ARG A 48 -8.48 -0.19 -7.71
N THR A 49 -7.50 -1.07 -7.90
CA THR A 49 -6.07 -0.71 -7.81
C THR A 49 -5.67 0.28 -8.90
N ALA A 50 -6.12 0.10 -10.14
CA ALA A 50 -5.75 0.99 -11.25
C ALA A 50 -6.46 2.36 -11.25
N GLY A 51 -7.55 2.51 -10.48
CA GLY A 51 -8.27 3.78 -10.33
C GLY A 51 -7.82 4.59 -9.11
N SER A 52 -7.32 3.91 -8.07
CA SER A 52 -6.82 4.56 -6.85
C SER A 52 -5.54 5.34 -7.10
N SER A 53 -4.67 4.84 -7.98
CA SER A 53 -3.41 5.51 -8.34
C SER A 53 -3.58 6.79 -9.14
N ARG A 54 -4.80 7.09 -9.63
CA ARG A 54 -5.11 8.35 -10.34
C ARG A 54 -5.86 9.37 -9.48
N ARG A 55 -6.26 9.00 -8.26
CA ARG A 55 -6.88 9.94 -7.33
C ARG A 55 -5.79 10.47 -6.41
N LEU A 56 -5.86 11.76 -6.09
CA LEU A 56 -5.02 12.38 -5.07
C LEU A 56 -5.45 11.85 -3.69
N GLN A 57 -4.95 10.68 -3.33
CA GLN A 57 -5.25 9.99 -2.08
C GLN A 57 -3.96 9.38 -1.56
N SER A 58 -3.65 9.64 -0.29
CA SER A 58 -2.45 9.10 0.31
C SER A 58 -2.51 7.57 0.38
N SER A 59 -1.39 6.92 0.06
CA SER A 59 -1.27 5.46 0.03
C SER A 59 0.01 5.02 0.74
N PHE A 60 -0.16 4.29 1.85
CA PHE A 60 0.94 3.75 2.66
C PHE A 60 0.97 2.22 2.63
N VAL A 61 2.12 1.63 2.95
CA VAL A 61 2.24 0.19 3.19
C VAL A 61 1.48 -0.18 4.46
N LYS A 62 0.68 -1.24 4.39
CA LYS A 62 0.07 -1.85 5.57
C LYS A 62 0.99 -2.92 6.11
N LEU A 63 1.24 -2.87 7.42
CA LEU A 63 2.03 -3.91 8.08
C LEU A 63 1.32 -5.25 7.96
N PRO A 64 2.05 -6.34 7.63
CA PRO A 64 1.46 -7.65 7.55
C PRO A 64 1.00 -8.10 8.94
N THR A 65 -0.20 -8.67 9.03
CA THR A 65 -0.76 -9.22 10.28
C THR A 65 0.21 -10.11 11.06
N PRO A 66 0.97 -11.05 10.45
CA PRO A 66 1.92 -11.87 11.21
C PRO A 66 3.00 -11.05 11.90
N PHE A 67 3.45 -9.94 11.31
CA PHE A 67 4.43 -9.05 11.94
C PHE A 67 3.84 -8.35 13.18
N LEU A 68 2.58 -7.91 13.10
CA LEU A 68 1.87 -7.30 14.22
C LEU A 68 1.64 -8.29 15.37
N GLU A 69 1.33 -9.55 15.06
CA GLU A 69 1.15 -10.58 16.08
C GLU A 69 2.48 -10.95 16.75
N HIS A 70 3.53 -11.14 15.95
CA HIS A 70 4.87 -11.44 16.45
C HIS A 70 5.42 -10.33 17.36
N THR A 71 5.35 -9.08 16.91
CA THR A 71 5.80 -7.91 17.70
C THR A 71 4.98 -7.73 18.97
N ARG A 72 3.67 -8.01 18.93
CA ARG A 72 2.81 -7.98 20.12
C ARG A 72 3.23 -9.02 21.17
N VAL A 73 3.52 -10.24 20.74
CA VAL A 73 3.99 -11.30 21.66
C VAL A 73 5.34 -10.90 22.25
N LEU A 74 6.30 -10.48 21.42
CA LEU A 74 7.62 -10.05 21.89
C LEU A 74 7.53 -8.87 22.88
N ALA A 75 6.72 -7.86 22.58
CA ALA A 75 6.54 -6.72 23.48
C ALA A 75 5.95 -7.11 24.85
N SER A 76 5.22 -8.23 24.92
CA SER A 76 4.66 -8.74 26.18
C SER A 76 5.63 -9.62 26.98
N THR A 77 6.57 -10.28 26.29
CA THR A 77 7.53 -11.20 26.93
C THR A 77 8.83 -10.53 27.31
N LEU A 78 9.23 -9.46 26.60
CA LEU A 78 10.50 -8.80 26.82
C LEU A 78 10.48 -7.94 28.09
N PRO A 79 11.35 -8.23 29.08
CA PRO A 79 11.45 -7.42 30.29
C PRO A 79 12.07 -6.06 29.96
N LEU A 80 11.39 -4.99 30.32
CA LEU A 80 11.95 -3.63 30.24
C LEU A 80 12.65 -3.31 31.56
N GLY A 81 13.98 -3.18 31.52
CA GLY A 81 14.76 -2.66 32.63
C GLY A 81 14.31 -1.24 32.99
N ARG A 82 13.95 -1.04 34.26
CA ARG A 82 13.64 0.29 34.81
C ARG A 82 14.70 0.63 35.86
N PRO A 83 15.11 1.90 36.00
CA PRO A 83 14.70 3.08 35.24
C PRO A 83 15.19 3.04 33.79
N ILE A 84 14.42 3.67 32.88
CA ILE A 84 14.83 3.81 31.47
C ILE A 84 16.01 4.80 31.46
N SER A 85 17.09 4.45 30.74
CA SER A 85 18.25 5.35 30.62
C SER A 85 17.82 6.70 30.07
N THR A 86 18.33 7.78 30.67
CA THR A 86 18.11 9.16 30.20
C THR A 86 18.64 9.39 28.79
N ASP A 87 19.65 8.62 28.38
CA ASP A 87 20.25 8.73 27.04
C ASP A 87 19.26 8.32 25.96
N ALA A 88 18.32 7.41 26.26
CA ALA A 88 17.25 7.02 25.35
C ALA A 88 16.19 8.12 25.16
N ALA A 89 16.17 9.14 26.02
CA ALA A 89 15.29 10.29 25.88
C ALA A 89 15.87 11.40 24.99
N VAL A 90 17.16 11.33 24.66
CA VAL A 90 17.86 12.32 23.83
C VAL A 90 17.93 11.80 22.39
N LEU A 91 17.35 12.55 21.45
CA LEU A 91 17.53 12.29 20.03
C LEU A 91 18.99 12.59 19.65
N GLN A 92 19.73 11.57 19.21
CA GLN A 92 21.08 11.77 18.70
C GLN A 92 21.02 12.39 17.30
N GLU A 93 21.78 13.48 17.07
CA GLU A 93 21.83 14.16 15.77
C GLU A 93 22.50 13.33 14.67
N HIS A 94 23.42 12.44 15.04
CA HIS A 94 24.10 11.52 14.14
C HIS A 94 23.31 10.20 14.07
N TRP A 95 22.12 10.25 13.48
CA TRP A 95 21.45 9.02 13.08
C TRP A 95 22.15 8.49 11.82
N ASP A 96 23.23 7.72 11.99
CA ASP A 96 23.84 7.01 10.87
C ASP A 96 22.94 5.82 10.50
N PRO A 97 22.19 5.91 9.39
CA PRO A 97 21.30 4.85 9.00
C PRO A 97 22.13 3.78 8.34
N LEU A 98 22.42 2.70 9.06
CA LEU A 98 23.02 1.46 8.55
C LEU A 98 24.36 1.71 7.82
N GLU A 99 25.50 1.57 8.49
CA GLU A 99 26.83 1.70 7.88
C GLU A 99 26.89 1.06 6.47
N GLY A 100 27.04 1.89 5.44
CA GLY A 100 27.10 1.46 4.04
C GLY A 100 25.79 1.45 3.24
N ALA A 101 24.64 1.82 3.82
CA ALA A 101 23.40 2.01 3.06
C ALA A 101 23.38 3.36 2.34
N PRO A 102 22.91 3.42 1.07
CA PRO A 102 22.71 4.69 0.39
C PRO A 102 21.64 5.52 1.12
N PRO A 103 21.81 6.85 1.22
CA PRO A 103 20.87 7.72 1.91
C PRO A 103 19.50 7.72 1.21
N LEU A 104 18.43 7.72 2.03
CA LEU A 104 17.08 7.91 1.53
C LEU A 104 16.99 9.24 0.77
N THR A 105 16.63 9.17 -0.50
CA THR A 105 16.58 10.34 -1.40
C THR A 105 15.14 10.63 -1.79
N CYS A 106 14.79 11.89 -2.00
CA CYS A 106 13.49 12.26 -2.58
C CYS A 106 13.54 12.23 -4.13
N PRO A 107 12.55 11.63 -4.81
CA PRO A 107 12.53 11.54 -6.27
C PRO A 107 12.39 12.94 -6.88
N LYS A 108 13.36 13.32 -7.72
CA LYS A 108 13.31 14.59 -8.47
C LYS A 108 12.45 14.43 -9.71
N ARG A 109 11.77 15.52 -10.10
CA ARG A 109 11.01 15.54 -11.35
C ARG A 109 11.96 15.37 -12.54
N PRO A 110 11.68 14.47 -13.50
CA PRO A 110 12.51 14.31 -14.69
C PRO A 110 12.50 15.59 -15.52
N ARG A 111 13.61 15.86 -16.23
CA ARG A 111 13.71 17.01 -17.14
C ARG A 111 12.74 16.81 -18.31
N TRP A 112 11.79 17.73 -18.46
CA TRP A 112 10.87 17.75 -19.60
C TRP A 112 11.33 18.78 -20.64
N ARG A 113 10.88 18.61 -21.88
CA ARG A 113 11.10 19.55 -22.98
C ARG A 113 9.75 19.88 -23.62
N TYR A 114 9.65 21.03 -24.27
CA TYR A 114 8.41 21.46 -24.94
C TYR A 114 7.95 20.51 -26.05
N ASP A 115 8.89 19.78 -26.65
CA ASP A 115 8.62 18.81 -27.72
C ASP A 115 8.02 17.48 -27.20
N MET A 116 8.10 17.22 -25.88
CA MET A 116 7.59 15.98 -25.30
C MET A 116 6.07 16.00 -25.22
N SER A 117 5.46 14.90 -25.60
CA SER A 117 4.02 14.73 -25.39
C SER A 117 3.71 14.54 -23.91
N LYS A 118 2.51 14.95 -23.47
CA LYS A 118 2.03 14.69 -22.10
C LYS A 118 2.12 13.20 -21.72
N LYS A 119 1.79 12.31 -22.67
CA LYS A 119 1.84 10.85 -22.46
C LYS A 119 3.26 10.36 -22.20
N GLU A 120 4.23 10.92 -22.92
CA GLU A 120 5.64 10.60 -22.74
C GLU A 120 6.17 11.08 -21.40
N LEU A 121 5.81 12.30 -21.00
CA LEU A 121 6.15 12.86 -19.69
C LEU A 121 5.56 12.01 -18.56
N ASP A 122 4.27 11.64 -18.66
CA ASP A 122 3.59 10.79 -17.69
C ASP A 122 4.28 9.41 -17.56
N ALA A 123 4.67 8.80 -18.68
CA ALA A 123 5.36 7.51 -18.69
C ALA A 123 6.77 7.60 -18.08
N ASN A 124 7.49 8.69 -18.34
CA ASN A 124 8.81 8.94 -17.76
C ASN A 124 8.74 9.13 -16.24
N GLU A 125 7.78 9.93 -15.76
CA GLU A 125 7.54 10.13 -14.32
C GLU A 125 7.16 8.80 -13.63
N GLN A 126 6.27 8.02 -14.23
CA GLN A 126 5.86 6.72 -13.70
C GLN A 126 7.04 5.74 -13.60
N SER A 127 7.93 5.74 -14.58
CA SER A 127 9.09 4.87 -14.62
C SER A 127 10.14 5.27 -13.58
N LEU A 128 10.41 6.57 -13.43
CA LEU A 128 11.34 7.09 -12.42
C LEU A 128 10.82 6.79 -11.02
N PHE A 129 9.55 7.07 -10.77
CA PHE A 129 8.91 6.82 -9.48
C PHE A 129 8.90 5.32 -9.13
N GLY A 130 8.63 4.44 -10.10
CA GLY A 130 8.69 2.99 -9.89
C GLY A 130 10.08 2.51 -9.46
N ARG A 131 11.15 3.01 -10.11
CA ARG A 131 12.54 2.70 -9.74
C ARG A 131 12.89 3.22 -8.35
N TRP A 132 12.46 4.43 -8.04
CA TRP A 132 12.67 5.01 -6.73
C TRP A 132 11.97 4.22 -5.62
N LEU A 133 10.73 3.75 -5.85
CA LEU A 133 10.01 2.90 -4.91
C LEU A 133 10.78 1.61 -4.64
N THR A 134 11.24 0.91 -5.68
CA THR A 134 12.00 -0.35 -5.50
C THR A 134 13.29 -0.12 -4.73
N GLN A 135 14.03 0.96 -5.03
CA GLN A 135 15.26 1.29 -4.31
C GLN A 135 15.00 1.63 -2.84
N THR A 136 13.93 2.37 -2.57
CA THR A 136 13.54 2.75 -1.21
C THR A 136 13.06 1.54 -0.42
N ASP A 137 12.27 0.66 -1.03
CA ASP A 137 11.83 -0.59 -0.42
C ASP A 137 13.03 -1.46 -0.04
N ASP A 138 14.02 -1.62 -0.93
CA ASP A 138 15.24 -2.38 -0.64
C ASP A 138 16.03 -1.81 0.55
N ILE A 139 16.11 -0.48 0.66
CA ILE A 139 16.79 0.19 1.80
C ILE A 139 16.02 -0.05 3.10
N VAL A 140 14.69 0.11 3.07
CA VAL A 140 13.83 -0.07 4.25
C VAL A 140 13.82 -1.54 4.69
N ASP A 141 13.83 -2.49 3.76
CA ASP A 141 13.87 -3.92 4.07
C ASP A 141 15.19 -4.32 4.73
N ARG A 142 16.32 -3.77 4.28
CA ARG A 142 17.63 -3.93 4.94
C ARG A 142 17.67 -3.30 6.33
N TRP A 143 17.01 -2.15 6.50
CA TRP A 143 16.87 -1.52 7.81
C TRP A 143 16.01 -2.36 8.77
N CYS A 144 14.93 -2.96 8.28
CA CYS A 144 14.06 -3.81 9.10
C CYS A 144 14.72 -5.13 9.49
N ASN A 145 15.53 -5.68 8.58
CA ASN A 145 16.26 -6.93 8.76
C ASN A 145 17.76 -6.67 8.58
N PRO A 146 18.43 -6.02 9.55
CA PRO A 146 19.87 -5.89 9.49
C PRO A 146 20.45 -7.31 9.50
N VAL A 147 21.00 -7.74 8.37
CA VAL A 147 21.79 -8.97 8.32
C VAL A 147 22.95 -8.72 9.26
N ALA A 148 22.94 -9.38 10.42
CA ALA A 148 24.10 -9.36 11.30
C ALA A 148 25.31 -9.75 10.45
N PRO A 149 26.43 -9.00 10.47
CA PRO A 149 27.62 -9.43 9.77
C PRO A 149 27.89 -10.86 10.23
N ALA A 150 28.07 -11.76 9.27
CA ALA A 150 28.46 -13.13 9.53
C ALA A 150 29.81 -13.10 10.25
N SER A 151 29.76 -13.01 11.58
CA SER A 151 30.83 -13.52 12.42
C SER A 151 30.82 -15.01 12.21
N ASP A 152 31.81 -15.47 11.47
CA ASP A 152 32.14 -16.87 11.32
C ASP A 152 32.14 -17.59 12.68
N ALA A 153 31.68 -18.84 12.63
CA ALA A 153 31.57 -19.83 13.72
C ALA A 153 30.41 -19.65 14.72
N PRO A 154 29.47 -20.62 14.82
CA PRO A 154 28.60 -20.74 15.97
C PRO A 154 29.45 -21.19 17.17
N ASP A 155 29.78 -20.27 18.07
CA ASP A 155 30.32 -20.61 19.38
C ASP A 155 29.20 -21.30 20.19
N PRO A 156 29.31 -22.60 20.54
CA PRO A 156 28.27 -23.33 21.28
C PRO A 156 28.13 -22.85 22.74
N SER A 157 28.92 -21.87 23.18
CA SER A 157 28.82 -21.25 24.51
C SER A 157 28.05 -19.92 24.55
N ALA A 158 27.61 -19.39 23.41
CA ALA A 158 26.87 -18.14 23.36
C ALA A 158 25.43 -18.31 23.92
N PRO A 159 24.97 -17.44 24.85
CA PRO A 159 23.59 -17.46 25.29
C PRO A 159 22.66 -17.25 24.09
N ALA A 160 21.48 -17.88 24.13
CA ALA A 160 20.45 -17.78 23.10
C ALA A 160 20.29 -16.33 22.60
N PRO A 161 20.06 -16.09 21.29
CA PRO A 161 20.00 -14.75 20.74
C PRO A 161 19.01 -13.93 21.57
N GLU A 162 19.51 -12.87 22.20
CA GLU A 162 18.68 -11.95 22.98
C GLU A 162 17.51 -11.54 22.08
N ALA A 163 16.30 -11.89 22.46
CA ALA A 163 15.12 -11.54 21.68
C ALA A 163 15.01 -10.00 21.70
N LYS A 164 15.47 -9.35 20.63
CA LYS A 164 15.39 -7.90 20.46
C LYS A 164 14.13 -7.55 19.69
N MET A 165 13.55 -6.40 20.01
CA MET A 165 12.42 -5.87 19.24
C MET A 165 12.89 -5.64 17.80
N PRO A 166 12.16 -6.13 16.78
CA PRO A 166 12.51 -5.85 15.40
C PRO A 166 12.34 -4.36 15.10
N HIS A 167 13.13 -3.84 14.16
CA HIS A 167 12.98 -2.47 13.70
C HIS A 167 11.61 -2.28 13.03
N ALA A 168 10.93 -1.19 13.37
CA ALA A 168 9.66 -0.87 12.75
C ALA A 168 9.91 -0.41 11.29
N PRO A 169 9.16 -0.94 10.31
CA PRO A 169 9.20 -0.43 8.96
C PRO A 169 8.69 1.01 8.90
N THR A 170 9.33 1.81 8.05
CA THR A 170 8.98 3.22 7.88
C THR A 170 7.76 3.36 6.97
N SER A 171 6.94 4.38 7.23
CA SER A 171 5.77 4.70 6.40
C SER A 171 6.09 5.88 5.50
N PHE A 172 5.90 5.72 4.19
CA PHE A 172 6.07 6.79 3.20
C PHE A 172 5.04 6.70 2.07
N GLU A 173 4.84 7.82 1.37
CA GLU A 173 3.83 7.96 0.33
C GLU A 173 4.18 7.13 -0.92
N ARG A 174 3.23 6.32 -1.40
CA ARG A 174 3.40 5.44 -2.57
C ARG A 174 2.55 5.85 -3.77
N ASN A 175 1.73 6.89 -3.65
CA ASN A 175 0.92 7.38 -4.77
C ASN A 175 1.69 8.42 -5.60
N LEU A 176 1.89 8.11 -6.88
CA LEU A 176 2.55 9.00 -7.84
C LEU A 176 1.84 10.37 -7.93
N GLU A 177 0.52 10.43 -7.85
CA GLU A 177 -0.21 11.70 -7.98
C GLU A 177 0.06 12.66 -6.82
N VAL A 178 0.32 12.12 -5.63
CA VAL A 178 0.74 12.93 -4.47
C VAL A 178 2.16 13.48 -4.71
N TRP A 179 3.06 12.62 -5.19
CA TRP A 179 4.43 13.03 -5.55
C TRP A 179 4.47 14.06 -6.67
N ARG A 180 3.56 13.98 -7.63
CA ARG A 180 3.40 15.01 -8.65
C ARG A 180 3.06 16.37 -8.06
N GLN A 181 2.22 16.44 -7.02
CA GLN A 181 1.93 17.71 -6.34
C GLN A 181 3.15 18.23 -5.57
N LEU A 182 3.90 17.34 -4.91
CA LEU A 182 5.06 17.72 -4.12
C LEU A 182 6.24 18.20 -4.98
N CYS A 183 6.45 17.57 -6.14
CA CYS A 183 7.55 17.87 -7.06
C CYS A 183 7.18 18.92 -8.12
N VAL A 184 6.00 19.53 -8.05
CA VAL A 184 5.71 20.77 -8.79
C VAL A 184 6.46 21.89 -8.07
N PRO A 185 7.49 22.50 -8.69
CA PRO A 185 8.00 23.75 -8.16
C PRO A 185 6.84 24.73 -8.19
N LEU A 186 6.45 25.27 -7.03
CA LEU A 186 5.55 26.43 -6.93
C LEU A 186 6.08 27.51 -7.90
N PRO A 187 5.48 27.75 -9.08
CA PRO A 187 5.99 28.74 -9.98
C PRO A 187 5.11 29.97 -9.81
N PHE A 188 5.14 30.66 -8.66
CA PHE A 188 4.46 31.97 -8.54
C PHE A 188 4.90 32.89 -7.38
N PHE A 189 6.05 32.67 -6.72
CA PHE A 189 6.52 33.58 -5.66
C PHE A 189 7.98 34.03 -5.80
N GLN A 190 8.45 34.20 -7.04
CA GLN A 190 9.75 34.83 -7.29
C GLN A 190 9.73 35.60 -8.61
N ARG A 191 8.86 36.61 -8.68
CA ARG A 191 8.91 37.67 -9.68
C ARG A 191 8.22 38.94 -9.14
N MET A 192 8.83 39.53 -8.13
CA MET A 192 8.64 40.92 -7.71
C MET A 192 9.99 41.34 -7.12
N GLU A 193 10.93 41.68 -8.01
CA GLU A 193 12.03 42.65 -7.84
C GLU A 193 12.70 42.85 -9.20
#